data_AF-M8CN43-F1
#
_entry.id   AF-M8CN43-F1
#
_cell.length_a   1.000
_cell.length_b   1.000
_cell.length_c   1.000
_cell.angle_alpha   90.00
_cell.angle_beta   90.00
_cell.angle_gamma   90.00
#
_symmetry.space_group_name_H-M   'P 1'
#
loop_
_entity.id
_entity.type
_entity.pdbx_description
1 polymer ?
#
loop_
_entity_poly.entity_id
_entity_poly.type
_entity_poly.pdbx_seq_one_letter_code
_entity_poly.pdbx_strand_id
1 'polypeptide(L)'
;MSRGDFYFLIMLLYDSEIKKSILNIKSFGTKPKLHNCLIERWLERRLPNDLRIRLIFEKDRIKRLLKNYPYDEKTAIKKAKELFDNFIDEEFYTLLNRGFLDYIFVNGERKYEKRFVQNIAYALSEYYERIKKEKNKEQARNFNDNRLRELLKGDKQKEYKIHAKIFLKIVEDIEEEKVKVWLPFPKEEFQQKDVKLISTSHEKYFLASSDTPQRTIYFEGKKENEYFVEFEYVIKEWINKVVPANTEEIPEFVACNLKGDCGFQALLFIT
;
A
#
# COMPACT_ATOMS: atom_id res chain seq x y z
N MET A 1 39.23 -21.82 -0.47
CA MET A 1 37.96 -21.07 -0.38
C MET A 1 37.91 -20.08 -1.52
N SER A 2 36.93 -20.22 -2.41
CA SER A 2 36.74 -19.28 -3.51
C SER A 2 36.21 -17.95 -2.99
N ARG A 3 36.35 -16.86 -3.75
CA ARG A 3 35.72 -15.56 -3.42
C ARG A 3 34.20 -15.68 -3.23
N GLY A 4 33.54 -16.66 -3.88
CA GLY A 4 32.10 -16.92 -3.73
C GLY A 4 31.72 -17.50 -2.36
N ASP A 5 32.56 -18.37 -1.80
CA ASP A 5 32.31 -19.01 -0.49
C ASP A 5 32.43 -17.99 0.66
N PHE A 6 33.26 -16.96 0.50
CA PHE A 6 33.38 -15.86 1.46
C PHE A 6 32.17 -14.92 1.42
N TYR A 7 31.55 -14.69 0.25
CA TYR A 7 30.31 -13.92 0.11
C TYR A 7 29.10 -14.66 0.67
N PHE A 8 29.04 -15.99 0.52
CA PHE A 8 27.97 -16.80 1.10
C PHE A 8 28.07 -16.87 2.64
N LEU A 9 29.29 -16.97 3.18
CA LEU A 9 29.54 -16.95 4.62
C LEU A 9 29.31 -15.55 5.24
N ILE A 10 29.66 -14.47 4.52
CA ILE A 10 29.32 -13.09 4.93
C ILE A 10 27.82 -12.85 4.85
N MET A 11 27.12 -13.33 3.81
CA MET A 11 25.67 -13.27 3.77
C MET A 11 25.06 -14.01 4.96
N LEU A 12 25.45 -15.26 5.25
CA LEU A 12 24.95 -16.02 6.39
C LEU A 12 25.26 -15.38 7.76
N LEU A 13 26.42 -14.73 7.90
CA LEU A 13 26.82 -14.06 9.15
C LEU A 13 26.11 -12.71 9.34
N TYR A 14 25.94 -11.90 8.27
CA TYR A 14 25.14 -10.67 8.29
C TYR A 14 23.65 -10.96 8.46
N ASP A 15 23.18 -12.05 7.86
CA ASP A 15 21.82 -12.56 8.01
C ASP A 15 21.56 -12.97 9.45
N SER A 16 22.53 -13.45 10.23
CA SER A 16 22.25 -13.86 11.62
C SER A 16 21.98 -12.69 12.59
N GLU A 17 22.74 -11.58 12.56
CA GLU A 17 22.47 -10.43 13.45
C GLU A 17 21.35 -9.54 12.91
N ILE A 18 21.28 -9.36 11.59
CA ILE A 18 20.22 -8.57 10.96
C ILE A 18 18.90 -9.37 10.94
N LYS A 19 18.85 -10.68 10.61
CA LYS A 19 17.64 -11.51 10.88
C LYS A 19 17.34 -11.58 12.36
N LYS A 20 18.30 -11.73 13.28
CA LYS A 20 17.94 -11.68 14.72
C LYS A 20 17.32 -10.33 15.13
N SER A 21 17.65 -9.24 14.44
CA SER A 21 17.01 -7.93 14.65
C SER A 21 15.69 -7.73 13.88
N ILE A 22 15.51 -8.42 12.74
CA ILE A 22 14.36 -8.27 11.82
C ILE A 22 13.28 -9.34 12.03
N LEU A 23 13.66 -10.59 12.27
CA LEU A 23 12.79 -11.75 12.50
C LEU A 23 12.09 -11.69 13.88
N ASN A 24 12.59 -10.86 14.80
CA ASN A 24 12.13 -10.75 16.20
C ASN A 24 11.17 -9.58 16.48
N ILE A 25 10.59 -8.97 15.45
CA ILE A 25 9.71 -7.79 15.61
C ILE A 25 8.43 -8.11 16.39
N LYS A 26 7.89 -9.34 16.28
CA LYS A 26 6.69 -9.77 17.00
C LYS A 26 6.96 -10.20 18.45
N SER A 27 8.18 -10.68 18.76
CA SER A 27 8.52 -11.37 20.03
C SER A 27 9.37 -10.53 21.01
N PHE A 28 10.29 -9.68 20.54
CA PHE A 28 11.21 -8.92 21.41
C PHE A 28 11.07 -7.40 21.34
N GLY A 29 10.20 -6.91 20.46
CA GLY A 29 9.87 -5.51 20.31
C GLY A 29 10.85 -4.70 19.47
N THR A 30 10.27 -3.88 18.60
CA THR A 30 10.99 -2.96 17.74
C THR A 30 11.53 -1.81 18.59
N LYS A 31 12.82 -1.50 18.43
CA LYS A 31 13.43 -0.24 18.91
C LYS A 31 13.82 0.60 17.69
N PRO A 32 12.88 1.37 17.09
CA PRO A 32 13.09 1.97 15.77
C PRO A 32 14.30 2.91 15.72
N LYS A 33 14.50 3.69 16.79
CA LYS A 33 15.64 4.61 16.90
C LYS A 33 16.97 3.84 16.84
N LEU A 34 17.11 2.78 17.65
CA LEU A 34 18.33 1.97 17.66
C LEU A 34 18.58 1.30 16.31
N HIS A 35 17.54 0.75 15.70
CA HIS A 35 17.65 0.11 14.39
C HIS A 35 18.08 1.10 13.31
N ASN A 36 17.49 2.30 13.28
CA ASN A 36 17.89 3.35 12.33
C ASN A 36 19.34 3.81 12.54
N CYS A 37 19.79 4.00 13.79
CA CYS A 37 21.18 4.35 14.07
C CYS A 37 22.16 3.26 13.59
N LEU A 38 21.79 1.98 13.74
CA LEU A 38 22.61 0.87 13.24
C LEU A 38 22.67 0.88 11.70
N ILE A 39 21.52 1.04 11.03
CA ILE A 39 21.47 1.16 9.57
C ILE A 39 22.38 2.31 9.09
N GLU A 40 22.27 3.49 9.69
CA GLU A 40 23.06 4.67 9.30
C GLU A 40 24.56 4.42 9.47
N ARG A 41 24.98 3.84 10.60
CA ARG A 41 26.37 3.44 10.84
C ARG A 41 26.89 2.41 9.84
N TRP A 42 26.02 1.53 9.34
CA TRP A 42 26.39 0.57 8.30
C TRP A 42 26.54 1.22 6.93
N LEU A 43 25.68 2.17 6.60
CA LEU A 43 25.69 2.89 5.32
C LEU A 43 26.93 3.78 5.13
N GLU A 44 27.58 4.20 6.22
CA GLU A 44 28.88 4.90 6.21
C GLU A 44 30.03 4.04 5.66
N ARG A 45 29.88 2.72 5.64
CA ARG A 45 30.91 1.79 5.17
C ARG A 45 30.85 1.59 3.66
N ARG A 46 31.95 1.10 3.08
CA ARG A 46 31.97 0.62 1.70
C ARG A 46 31.19 -0.70 1.62
N LEU A 47 29.99 -0.64 1.06
CA LEU A 47 29.11 -1.80 0.86
C LEU A 47 28.90 -2.07 -0.64
N PRO A 48 28.68 -3.33 -1.05
CA PRO A 48 28.06 -3.67 -2.32
C PRO A 48 26.72 -2.92 -2.50
N ASN A 49 26.38 -2.56 -3.74
CA ASN A 49 25.20 -1.73 -4.03
C ASN A 49 23.89 -2.39 -3.57
N ASP A 50 23.72 -3.70 -3.74
CA ASP A 50 22.50 -4.40 -3.36
C ASP A 50 22.25 -4.36 -1.85
N LEU A 51 23.31 -4.51 -1.05
CA LEU A 51 23.23 -4.40 0.42
C LEU A 51 22.89 -2.97 0.86
N ARG A 52 23.47 -1.96 0.20
CA ARG A 52 23.12 -0.56 0.44
C ARG A 52 21.64 -0.31 0.14
N ILE A 53 21.13 -0.76 -1.00
CA ILE A 53 19.71 -0.63 -1.38
C ILE A 53 18.82 -1.33 -0.35
N ARG A 54 19.19 -2.54 0.09
CA ARG A 54 18.42 -3.27 1.11
C ARG A 54 18.36 -2.50 2.43
N LEU A 55 19.46 -1.96 2.93
CA LEU A 55 19.50 -1.17 4.16
C LEU A 55 18.63 0.10 4.07
N ILE A 56 18.65 0.79 2.93
CA ILE A 56 17.78 1.94 2.68
C ILE A 56 16.30 1.51 2.71
N PHE A 57 15.97 0.40 2.04
CA PHE A 57 14.62 -0.16 2.07
C PHE A 57 14.16 -0.54 3.48
N GLU A 58 15.03 -1.12 4.31
CA GLU A 58 14.70 -1.51 5.68
C GLU A 58 14.31 -0.29 6.55
N LYS A 59 15.02 0.84 6.40
CA LYS A 59 14.67 2.10 7.07
C LYS A 59 13.26 2.57 6.69
N ASP A 60 12.93 2.49 5.40
CA ASP A 60 11.59 2.83 4.90
C ASP A 60 10.53 1.83 5.34
N ARG A 61 10.86 0.54 5.38
CA ARG A 61 9.96 -0.53 5.85
C ARG A 61 9.56 -0.29 7.31
N ILE A 62 10.51 0.04 8.18
CA ILE A 62 10.22 0.36 9.60
C ILE A 62 9.32 1.57 9.71
N LYS A 63 9.61 2.64 8.95
CA LYS A 63 8.76 3.84 8.93
C LYS A 63 7.32 3.51 8.52
N ARG A 64 7.14 2.69 7.48
CA ARG A 64 5.82 2.24 7.01
C ARG A 64 5.13 1.33 8.02
N LEU A 65 5.87 0.43 8.65
CA LEU A 65 5.36 -0.45 9.70
C LEU A 65 4.80 0.38 10.86
N LEU A 66 5.56 1.32 11.41
CA LEU A 66 5.10 2.18 12.51
C LEU A 66 3.87 3.01 12.14
N LYS A 67 3.77 3.46 10.88
CA LYS A 67 2.58 4.16 10.38
C LYS A 67 1.33 3.26 10.35
N ASN A 68 1.51 1.96 10.21
CA ASN A 68 0.41 0.98 10.25
C ASN A 68 0.00 0.59 11.68
N TYR A 69 0.87 0.77 12.67
CA TYR A 69 0.57 0.50 14.09
C TYR A 69 0.70 1.78 14.94
N PRO A 70 -0.21 2.77 14.78
CA PRO A 70 -0.07 4.07 15.42
C PRO A 70 -0.58 4.13 16.87
N TYR A 71 -1.43 3.19 17.30
CA TYR A 71 -2.20 3.34 18.53
C TYR A 71 -1.56 2.58 19.69
N ASP A 72 -1.33 3.23 20.83
CA ASP A 72 -1.19 2.51 22.10
C ASP A 72 -2.54 1.94 22.59
N GLU A 73 -2.49 1.17 23.67
CA GLU A 73 -3.67 0.54 24.27
C GLU A 73 -4.78 1.54 24.61
N LYS A 74 -4.44 2.65 25.28
CA LYS A 74 -5.41 3.69 25.66
C LYS A 74 -6.11 4.28 24.44
N THR A 75 -5.34 4.60 23.40
CA THR A 75 -5.85 5.16 22.15
C THR A 75 -6.65 4.13 21.36
N ALA A 76 -6.24 2.87 21.35
CA ALA A 76 -6.95 1.79 20.68
C ALA A 76 -8.31 1.54 21.34
N ILE A 77 -8.38 1.43 22.67
CA ILE A 77 -9.63 1.30 23.41
C ILE A 77 -10.56 2.49 23.10
N LYS A 78 -10.04 3.72 23.15
CA LYS A 78 -10.81 4.92 22.78
C LYS A 78 -11.37 4.83 21.35
N LYS A 79 -10.55 4.38 20.39
CA LYS A 79 -10.98 4.20 18.99
C LYS A 79 -12.07 3.16 18.82
N ALA A 80 -11.99 2.05 19.56
CA ALA A 80 -13.05 1.05 19.58
C ALA A 80 -14.35 1.63 20.12
N LYS A 81 -14.31 2.34 21.26
CA LYS A 81 -15.47 3.04 21.85
C LYS A 81 -16.06 4.13 20.96
N GLU A 82 -15.23 4.81 20.16
CA GLU A 82 -15.69 5.81 19.21
C GLU A 82 -16.50 5.18 18.06
N LEU A 83 -16.12 3.98 17.61
CA LEU A 83 -16.64 3.36 16.39
C LEU A 83 -17.65 2.23 16.62
N PHE A 84 -17.60 1.53 17.75
CA PHE A 84 -18.59 0.52 18.13
C PHE A 84 -19.56 1.09 19.15
N ASP A 85 -20.85 0.80 18.96
CA ASP A 85 -21.89 1.14 19.92
C ASP A 85 -21.78 0.25 21.16
N ASN A 86 -21.88 0.88 22.34
CA ASN A 86 -21.83 0.24 23.66
C ASN A 86 -20.56 -0.60 23.93
N PHE A 87 -19.42 -0.28 23.31
CA PHE A 87 -18.18 -1.02 23.51
C PHE A 87 -17.57 -0.78 24.90
N ILE A 88 -17.15 -1.86 25.57
CA ILE A 88 -16.57 -1.81 26.93
C ILE A 88 -15.12 -2.28 26.93
N ASP A 89 -14.36 -1.90 27.97
CA ASP A 89 -12.91 -2.21 28.02
C ASP A 89 -12.63 -3.71 28.11
N GLU A 90 -13.50 -4.47 28.77
CA GLU A 90 -13.39 -5.94 28.90
C GLU A 90 -13.51 -6.66 27.55
N GLU A 91 -14.29 -6.11 26.61
CA GLU A 91 -14.39 -6.63 25.23
C GLU A 91 -13.02 -6.51 24.52
N PHE A 92 -12.32 -5.40 24.71
CA PHE A 92 -10.99 -5.19 24.13
C PHE A 92 -10.01 -6.28 24.57
N TYR A 93 -9.93 -6.55 25.88
CA TYR A 93 -9.04 -7.58 26.42
C TYR A 93 -9.46 -8.98 26.01
N THR A 94 -10.77 -9.25 25.91
CA THR A 94 -11.29 -10.53 25.42
C THR A 94 -10.89 -10.78 23.97
N LEU A 95 -11.08 -9.78 23.09
CA LEU A 95 -10.68 -9.84 21.69
C LEU A 95 -9.17 -9.99 21.53
N LEU A 96 -8.40 -9.29 22.37
CA LEU A 96 -6.93 -9.39 22.39
C LEU A 96 -6.47 -10.81 22.76
N ASN A 97 -7.04 -11.38 23.82
CA ASN A 97 -6.70 -12.74 24.28
C ASN A 97 -7.11 -13.81 23.26
N ARG A 98 -8.17 -13.56 22.50
CA ARG A 98 -8.62 -14.43 21.40
C ARG A 98 -7.84 -14.22 20.08
N GLY A 99 -6.94 -13.24 20.02
CA GLY A 99 -6.09 -13.00 18.84
C GLY A 99 -6.75 -12.17 17.72
N PHE A 100 -7.86 -11.46 17.99
CA PHE A 100 -8.51 -10.61 17.00
C PHE A 100 -7.87 -9.23 16.85
N LEU A 101 -7.00 -8.83 17.78
CA LEU A 101 -6.26 -7.57 17.70
C LEU A 101 -4.82 -7.86 17.28
N ASP A 102 -4.45 -7.36 16.10
CA ASP A 102 -3.06 -7.38 15.66
C ASP A 102 -2.27 -6.23 16.29
N TYR A 103 -1.08 -6.54 16.79
CA TYR A 103 -0.20 -5.59 17.46
C TYR A 103 1.27 -5.93 17.24
N ILE A 104 2.11 -4.92 17.41
CA ILE A 104 3.57 -5.04 17.50
C ILE A 104 4.05 -4.42 18.81
N PHE A 105 5.24 -4.82 19.27
CA PHE A 105 5.91 -4.11 20.36
C PHE A 105 6.80 -3.01 19.80
N VAL A 106 6.68 -1.80 20.34
CA VAL A 106 7.53 -0.64 20.02
C VAL A 106 8.04 -0.05 21.33
N ASN A 107 9.35 -0.12 21.55
CA ASN A 107 10.01 0.31 22.79
C ASN A 107 9.41 -0.32 24.07
N GLY A 108 8.96 -1.58 23.98
CA GLY A 108 8.37 -2.32 25.11
C GLY A 108 6.86 -2.13 25.29
N GLU A 109 6.23 -1.25 24.52
CA GLU A 109 4.78 -1.04 24.55
C GLU A 109 4.08 -1.67 23.34
N ARG A 110 2.85 -2.17 23.53
CA ARG A 110 2.03 -2.64 22.41
C ARG A 110 1.54 -1.45 21.58
N LYS A 111 1.63 -1.61 20.27
CA LYS A 111 1.03 -0.73 19.28
C LYS A 111 0.12 -1.52 18.35
N TYR A 112 -1.10 -1.05 18.15
CA TYR A 112 -2.18 -1.78 17.47
C TYR A 112 -2.37 -1.32 16.02
N GLU A 113 -2.72 -2.25 15.14
CA GLU A 113 -2.91 -1.99 13.71
C GLU A 113 -4.03 -0.96 13.47
N LYS A 114 -3.83 -0.03 12.55
CA LYS A 114 -4.69 1.15 12.41
C LYS A 114 -6.15 0.84 12.02
N ARG A 115 -6.42 -0.33 11.43
CA ARG A 115 -7.75 -0.80 10.99
C ARG A 115 -8.33 -1.91 11.87
N PHE A 116 -7.77 -2.14 13.06
CA PHE A 116 -8.19 -3.24 13.93
C PHE A 116 -9.72 -3.26 14.20
N VAL A 117 -10.36 -2.11 14.39
CA VAL A 117 -11.83 -2.01 14.57
C VAL A 117 -12.59 -2.56 13.37
N GLN A 118 -12.20 -2.15 12.15
CA GLN A 118 -12.82 -2.63 10.93
C GLN A 118 -12.55 -4.12 10.70
N ASN A 119 -11.37 -4.60 11.09
CA ASN A 119 -11.01 -6.02 10.98
C ASN A 119 -11.86 -6.88 11.94
N ILE A 120 -12.10 -6.40 13.17
CA ILE A 120 -13.00 -7.05 14.14
C ILE A 120 -14.42 -7.12 13.56
N ALA A 121 -14.95 -5.99 13.06
CA ALA A 121 -16.29 -5.95 12.46
C ALA A 121 -16.41 -6.82 11.22
N TYR A 122 -15.33 -6.99 10.45
CA TYR A 122 -15.30 -7.89 9.30
C TYR A 122 -15.32 -9.36 9.72
N ALA A 123 -14.59 -9.71 10.79
CA ALA A 123 -14.43 -11.10 11.23
C ALA A 123 -15.60 -11.60 12.11
N LEU A 124 -16.26 -10.71 12.85
CA LEU A 124 -17.26 -11.07 13.86
C LEU A 124 -18.58 -10.33 13.62
N SER A 125 -19.64 -11.07 13.32
CA SER A 125 -20.98 -10.53 13.02
C SER A 125 -21.56 -9.69 14.16
N GLU A 126 -21.35 -10.07 15.42
CA GLU A 126 -21.84 -9.32 16.58
C GLU A 126 -21.25 -7.89 16.66
N TYR A 127 -20.00 -7.72 16.21
CA TYR A 127 -19.35 -6.41 16.12
C TYR A 127 -19.71 -5.68 14.83
N TYR A 128 -19.95 -6.41 13.73
CA TYR A 128 -20.44 -5.83 12.47
C TYR A 128 -21.75 -5.06 12.67
N GLU A 129 -22.68 -5.61 13.44
CA GLU A 129 -23.98 -4.95 13.70
C GLU A 129 -23.84 -3.72 14.61
N ARG A 130 -22.78 -3.66 15.43
CA ARG A 130 -22.53 -2.57 16.38
C ARG A 130 -21.61 -1.49 15.83
N ILE A 131 -21.00 -1.66 14.66
CA ILE A 131 -20.09 -0.65 14.11
C ILE A 131 -20.90 0.52 13.53
N LYS A 132 -20.50 1.75 13.86
CA LYS A 132 -21.07 2.96 13.26
C LYS A 132 -20.82 2.95 11.76
N LYS A 133 -21.90 2.85 11.01
CA LYS A 133 -21.86 2.82 9.54
C LYS A 133 -21.94 4.24 8.99
N GLU A 134 -20.98 4.60 8.16
CA GLU A 134 -21.10 5.78 7.32
C GLU A 134 -22.01 5.45 6.13
N LYS A 135 -23.22 6.05 6.09
CA LYS A 135 -24.25 5.78 5.07
C LYS A 135 -23.70 5.80 3.64
N ASN A 136 -22.87 6.78 3.29
CA ASN A 136 -22.32 6.91 1.93
C ASN A 136 -21.38 5.75 1.58
N LYS A 137 -20.55 5.29 2.54
CA LYS A 137 -19.63 4.16 2.32
C LYS A 137 -20.40 2.85 2.19
N GLU A 138 -21.44 2.67 2.98
CA GLU A 138 -22.30 1.48 2.90
C GLU A 138 -23.06 1.43 1.57
N GLN A 139 -23.63 2.56 1.13
CA GLN A 139 -24.30 2.65 -0.18
C GLN A 139 -23.34 2.32 -1.33
N ALA A 140 -22.13 2.87 -1.32
CA ALA A 140 -21.12 2.59 -2.35
C ALA A 140 -20.69 1.10 -2.35
N ARG A 141 -20.53 0.49 -1.18
CA ARG A 141 -20.23 -0.95 -1.05
C ARG A 141 -21.37 -1.80 -1.59
N ASN A 142 -22.60 -1.55 -1.14
CA ASN A 142 -23.77 -2.30 -1.57
C ASN A 142 -24.00 -2.17 -3.09
N PHE A 143 -23.76 -0.99 -3.66
CA PHE A 143 -23.81 -0.79 -5.11
C PHE A 143 -22.82 -1.70 -5.84
N ASN A 144 -21.56 -1.72 -5.40
CA ASN A 144 -20.51 -2.56 -6.00
C ASN A 144 -20.80 -4.06 -5.80
N ASP A 145 -21.21 -4.48 -4.60
CA ASP A 145 -21.49 -5.89 -4.29
C ASP A 145 -22.69 -6.41 -5.07
N ASN A 146 -23.75 -5.61 -5.21
CA ASN A 146 -24.90 -5.96 -6.03
C ASN A 146 -24.50 -6.07 -7.50
N ARG A 147 -23.71 -5.11 -8.01
CA ARG A 147 -23.23 -5.15 -9.39
C ARG A 147 -22.36 -6.39 -9.66
N LEU A 148 -21.49 -6.74 -8.71
CA LEU A 148 -20.66 -7.95 -8.79
C LEU A 148 -21.53 -9.21 -8.82
N ARG A 149 -22.58 -9.30 -7.98
CA ARG A 149 -23.51 -10.45 -7.98
C ARG A 149 -24.27 -10.57 -9.29
N GLU A 150 -24.70 -9.47 -9.90
CA GLU A 150 -25.34 -9.46 -11.23
C GLU A 150 -24.40 -10.00 -12.30
N LEU A 151 -23.16 -9.50 -12.33
CA LEU A 151 -22.12 -9.96 -13.25
C LEU A 151 -21.82 -11.46 -13.08
N LEU A 152 -21.74 -11.95 -11.84
CA LEU A 152 -21.53 -13.38 -11.56
C LEU A 152 -22.73 -14.26 -11.97
N LYS A 153 -23.95 -13.71 -11.97
CA LYS A 153 -25.16 -14.37 -12.47
C LYS A 153 -25.28 -14.33 -14.00
N GLY A 154 -24.32 -13.74 -14.71
CA GLY A 154 -24.27 -13.70 -16.17
C GLY A 154 -24.87 -12.44 -16.80
N ASP A 155 -25.10 -11.38 -16.02
CA ASP A 155 -25.49 -10.10 -16.61
C ASP A 155 -24.38 -9.52 -17.51
N LYS A 156 -24.76 -8.70 -18.48
CA LYS A 156 -23.83 -8.13 -19.45
C LYS A 156 -22.97 -7.04 -18.80
N GLN A 157 -21.69 -7.01 -19.19
CA GLN A 157 -20.74 -5.97 -18.81
C GLN A 157 -21.21 -4.61 -19.30
N LYS A 158 -21.11 -3.60 -18.44
CA LYS A 158 -21.40 -2.20 -18.76
C LYS A 158 -20.11 -1.45 -19.13
N GLU A 159 -20.29 -0.40 -19.91
CA GLU A 159 -19.27 0.60 -20.21
C GLU A 159 -19.69 1.94 -19.60
N TYR A 160 -18.72 2.65 -19.03
CA TYR A 160 -18.93 3.94 -18.38
C TYR A 160 -18.07 4.98 -19.07
N LYS A 161 -18.68 6.08 -19.50
CA LYS A 161 -17.94 7.25 -19.99
C LYS A 161 -17.56 8.10 -18.79
N ILE A 162 -16.27 8.30 -18.59
CA ILE A 162 -15.70 9.12 -17.53
C ILE A 162 -15.25 10.43 -18.12
N HIS A 163 -15.62 11.54 -17.47
CA HIS A 163 -15.07 12.87 -17.70
C HIS A 163 -14.42 13.30 -16.38
N ALA A 164 -13.12 13.56 -16.39
CA ALA A 164 -12.37 13.88 -15.19
C ALA A 164 -11.41 15.05 -15.41
N LYS A 165 -11.22 15.84 -14.36
CA LYS A 165 -10.25 16.94 -14.31
C LYS A 165 -9.32 16.73 -13.13
N ILE A 166 -8.02 16.68 -13.40
CA ILE A 166 -6.99 16.70 -12.37
C ILE A 166 -6.51 18.13 -12.25
N PHE A 167 -6.47 18.63 -11.01
CA PHE A 167 -6.04 19.99 -10.70
C PHE A 167 -4.94 19.95 -9.63
N LEU A 168 -3.91 20.78 -9.82
CA LEU A 168 -2.78 20.95 -8.91
C LEU A 168 -2.49 22.44 -8.75
N LYS A 169 -2.33 22.85 -7.48
CA LYS A 169 -1.83 24.15 -7.08
C LYS A 169 -0.68 23.94 -6.10
N ILE A 170 0.45 24.58 -6.38
CA ILE A 170 1.63 24.52 -5.51
C ILE A 170 1.40 25.53 -4.40
N VAL A 171 1.42 25.06 -3.15
CA VAL A 171 1.20 25.90 -1.95
C VAL A 171 2.44 26.01 -1.09
N GLU A 172 3.45 25.20 -1.40
CA GLU A 172 4.75 25.19 -0.79
C GLU A 172 5.55 26.42 -1.20
N ASP A 173 6.24 27.02 -0.24
CA ASP A 173 7.18 28.09 -0.52
C ASP A 173 8.48 27.50 -1.07
N ILE A 174 8.53 27.39 -2.39
CA ILE A 174 9.72 26.98 -3.13
C ILE A 174 10.45 28.23 -3.65
N GLU A 175 11.79 28.20 -3.57
CA GLU A 175 12.66 29.28 -4.06
C GLU A 175 12.65 29.34 -5.60
N GLU A 176 12.46 28.20 -6.26
CA GLU A 176 12.43 28.10 -7.70
C GLU A 176 11.18 28.76 -8.32
N GLU A 177 11.40 29.82 -9.10
CA GLU A 177 10.32 30.48 -9.85
C GLU A 177 9.73 29.61 -10.97
N LYS A 178 10.53 28.68 -11.52
CA LYS A 178 10.12 27.80 -12.62
C LYS A 178 9.94 26.38 -12.13
N VAL A 179 8.80 25.80 -12.46
CA VAL A 179 8.44 24.44 -12.07
C VAL A 179 8.15 23.57 -13.28
N LYS A 180 8.39 22.28 -13.10
CA LYS A 180 8.09 21.21 -14.04
C LYS A 180 7.04 20.31 -13.43
N VAL A 181 5.90 20.18 -14.10
CA VAL A 181 4.72 19.49 -13.55
C VAL A 181 4.34 18.33 -14.45
N TRP A 182 4.26 17.14 -13.86
CA TRP A 182 3.72 15.94 -14.51
C TRP A 182 2.39 15.58 -13.85
N LEU A 183 1.30 15.68 -14.60
CA LEU A 183 -0.01 15.18 -14.16
C LEU A 183 -0.27 13.80 -14.78
N PRO A 184 -0.86 12.85 -14.04
CA PRO A 184 -1.29 11.58 -14.59
C PRO A 184 -2.26 11.79 -15.76
N PHE A 185 -2.12 11.00 -16.82
CA PHE A 185 -3.04 11.01 -17.94
C PHE A 185 -3.45 9.58 -18.28
N PRO A 186 -4.75 9.29 -18.53
CA PRO A 186 -5.21 7.92 -18.75
C PRO A 186 -4.53 7.29 -19.97
N LYS A 187 -4.17 6.02 -19.82
CA LYS A 187 -3.56 5.19 -20.88
C LYS A 187 -4.62 4.21 -21.40
N GLU A 188 -4.68 4.03 -22.70
CA GLU A 188 -5.54 3.02 -23.32
C GLU A 188 -4.92 1.63 -23.11
N GLU A 189 -5.30 0.99 -22.01
CA GLU A 189 -4.85 -0.34 -21.64
C GLU A 189 -5.89 -1.02 -20.77
N PHE A 190 -5.90 -2.35 -20.77
CA PHE A 190 -6.81 -3.17 -19.98
C PHE A 190 -8.30 -2.85 -20.24
N GLN A 191 -8.95 -2.17 -19.29
CA GLN A 191 -10.37 -1.84 -19.32
C GLN A 191 -10.66 -0.47 -19.93
N GLN A 192 -9.62 0.34 -20.17
CA GLN A 192 -9.74 1.73 -20.57
C GLN A 192 -9.49 1.89 -22.07
N LYS A 193 -10.38 2.63 -22.75
CA LYS A 193 -10.31 2.93 -24.18
C LYS A 193 -10.86 4.33 -24.47
N ASP A 194 -10.75 4.77 -25.72
CA ASP A 194 -11.32 6.03 -26.22
C ASP A 194 -10.87 7.25 -25.40
N VAL A 195 -9.59 7.29 -25.05
CA VAL A 195 -9.01 8.36 -24.24
C VAL A 195 -8.89 9.64 -25.06
N LYS A 196 -9.45 10.74 -24.55
CA LYS A 196 -9.45 12.04 -25.20
C LYS A 196 -8.96 13.12 -24.24
N LEU A 197 -8.07 13.97 -24.72
CA LEU A 197 -7.71 15.22 -24.05
C LEU A 197 -8.82 16.25 -24.34
N ILE A 198 -9.41 16.83 -23.29
CA ILE A 198 -10.49 17.81 -23.40
C ILE A 198 -9.95 19.22 -23.26
N SER A 199 -9.20 19.50 -22.19
CA SER A 199 -8.65 20.82 -21.93
C SER A 199 -7.39 20.74 -21.08
N THR A 200 -6.58 21.79 -21.12
CA THR A 200 -5.35 21.91 -20.33
C THR A 200 -5.21 23.33 -19.79
N SER A 201 -4.45 23.45 -18.71
CA SER A 201 -4.09 24.75 -18.13
C SER A 201 -3.17 25.62 -19.00
N HIS A 202 -2.38 25.00 -19.88
CA HIS A 202 -1.36 25.69 -20.68
C HIS A 202 -1.40 25.18 -22.12
N GLU A 203 -1.30 26.09 -23.09
CA GLU A 203 -1.24 25.73 -24.52
C GLU A 203 0.00 24.89 -24.87
N LYS A 204 1.13 25.18 -24.21
CA LYS A 204 2.38 24.43 -24.37
C LYS A 204 2.42 23.29 -23.35
N TYR A 205 2.33 22.07 -23.85
CA TYR A 205 2.44 20.85 -23.06
C TYR A 205 3.13 19.74 -23.87
N PHE A 206 3.61 18.72 -23.16
CA PHE A 206 4.05 17.47 -23.78
C PHE A 206 3.20 16.33 -23.23
N LEU A 207 2.46 15.65 -24.10
CA LEU A 207 1.68 14.47 -23.73
C LEU A 207 2.48 13.22 -24.07
N ALA A 208 2.78 12.40 -23.07
CA ALA A 208 3.48 11.14 -23.27
C ALA A 208 2.66 10.20 -24.18
N SER A 209 3.37 9.47 -25.02
CA SER A 209 2.81 8.42 -25.88
C SER A 209 2.19 7.31 -25.04
N SER A 210 1.21 6.61 -25.62
CA SER A 210 0.45 5.56 -24.93
C SER A 210 1.25 4.29 -24.67
N ASP A 211 2.41 4.10 -25.28
CA ASP A 211 3.33 2.97 -25.05
C ASP A 211 4.18 3.11 -23.77
N THR A 212 4.19 4.29 -23.15
CA THR A 212 4.91 4.52 -21.90
C THR A 212 4.33 3.69 -20.72
N PRO A 213 5.15 3.19 -19.79
CA PRO A 213 4.66 2.45 -18.62
C PRO A 213 3.69 3.27 -17.75
N GLN A 214 3.95 4.58 -17.62
CA GLN A 214 3.09 5.53 -16.92
C GLN A 214 2.87 6.75 -17.80
N ARG A 215 1.66 6.89 -18.35
CA ARG A 215 1.31 8.01 -19.23
C ARG A 215 1.03 9.28 -18.41
N THR A 216 1.65 10.37 -18.80
CA THR A 216 1.53 11.67 -18.13
C THR A 216 1.43 12.80 -19.16
N ILE A 217 0.89 13.93 -18.71
CA ILE A 217 0.99 15.21 -19.41
C ILE A 217 1.93 16.11 -18.62
N TYR A 218 2.83 16.76 -19.35
CA TYR A 218 3.88 17.60 -18.83
C TYR A 218 3.64 19.07 -19.13
N PHE A 219 3.89 19.92 -18.15
CA PHE A 219 3.83 21.38 -18.25
C PHE A 219 5.10 22.03 -17.67
N GLU A 220 5.48 23.18 -18.22
CA GLU A 220 6.42 24.11 -17.60
C GLU A 220 5.70 25.42 -17.30
N GLY A 221 5.95 26.00 -16.13
CA GLY A 221 5.38 27.30 -15.78
C GLY A 221 5.94 27.85 -14.47
N LYS A 222 5.20 28.76 -13.85
CA LYS A 222 5.58 29.37 -12.57
C LYS A 222 4.86 28.72 -11.41
N LYS A 223 5.42 28.83 -10.20
CA LYS A 223 4.81 28.26 -8.98
C LYS A 223 3.40 28.80 -8.70
N GLU A 224 3.11 30.04 -9.11
CA GLU A 224 1.81 30.68 -8.94
C GLU A 224 0.75 30.20 -9.95
N ASN A 225 1.16 29.51 -11.02
CA ASN A 225 0.23 29.00 -12.01
C ASN A 225 -0.61 27.87 -11.44
N GLU A 226 -1.84 27.76 -11.95
CA GLU A 226 -2.69 26.62 -11.69
C GLU A 226 -2.53 25.59 -12.81
N TYR A 227 -2.30 24.33 -12.43
CA TYR A 227 -2.05 23.26 -13.38
C TYR A 227 -3.24 22.32 -13.41
N PHE A 228 -3.78 22.09 -14.61
CA PHE A 228 -4.82 21.10 -14.79
C PHE A 228 -4.76 20.43 -16.14
N VAL A 229 -5.34 19.24 -16.17
CA VAL A 229 -5.70 18.52 -17.38
C VAL A 229 -7.09 17.94 -17.20
N GLU A 230 -7.91 18.07 -18.24
CA GLU A 230 -9.25 17.50 -18.32
C GLU A 230 -9.27 16.50 -19.47
N PHE A 231 -9.86 15.33 -19.22
CA PHE A 231 -9.88 14.24 -20.17
C PHE A 231 -11.14 13.42 -20.04
N GLU A 232 -11.45 12.70 -21.12
CA GLU A 232 -12.48 11.69 -21.16
C GLU A 232 -11.89 10.32 -21.49
N TYR A 233 -12.50 9.27 -20.99
CA TYR A 233 -12.22 7.89 -21.40
C TYR A 233 -13.44 7.00 -21.15
N VAL A 234 -13.46 5.85 -21.80
CA VAL A 234 -14.44 4.79 -21.54
C VAL A 234 -13.78 3.70 -20.71
N ILE A 235 -14.42 3.28 -19.63
CA ILE A 235 -14.01 2.12 -18.84
C ILE A 235 -15.06 1.03 -18.90
N LYS A 236 -14.63 -0.21 -19.15
CA LYS A 236 -15.50 -1.38 -19.24
C LYS A 236 -15.33 -2.30 -18.03
N GLU A 237 -16.44 -2.85 -17.54
CA GLU A 237 -16.40 -3.91 -16.53
C GLU A 237 -15.71 -5.16 -17.05
N TRP A 238 -14.81 -5.74 -16.25
CA TRP A 238 -14.07 -6.95 -16.59
C TRP A 238 -14.35 -8.03 -15.55
N ILE A 239 -14.78 -9.20 -16.04
CA ILE A 239 -14.78 -10.44 -15.27
C ILE A 239 -13.65 -11.28 -15.83
N ASN A 240 -12.63 -11.56 -15.02
CA ASN A 240 -11.58 -12.47 -15.42
C ASN A 240 -12.02 -13.91 -15.12
N LYS A 241 -11.94 -14.80 -16.11
CA LYS A 241 -12.07 -16.24 -15.85
C LYS A 241 -10.70 -16.73 -15.45
N VAL A 242 -10.45 -16.77 -14.14
CA VAL A 242 -9.23 -17.39 -13.62
C VAL A 242 -9.38 -18.89 -13.78
N VAL A 243 -8.68 -19.47 -14.75
CA VAL A 243 -8.44 -20.92 -14.76
C VAL A 243 -7.49 -21.19 -13.59
N PRO A 244 -7.86 -22.05 -12.62
CA PRO A 244 -6.93 -22.41 -11.55
C PRO A 244 -5.65 -22.94 -12.20
N ALA A 245 -4.51 -22.33 -11.92
CA ALA A 245 -3.23 -22.94 -12.25
C ALA A 245 -3.15 -24.29 -11.52
N ASN A 246 -2.52 -25.31 -12.11
CA ASN A 246 -2.17 -26.51 -11.34
C ASN A 246 -1.31 -26.06 -10.15
N THR A 247 -1.90 -26.11 -8.95
CA THR A 247 -1.42 -25.45 -7.73
C THR A 247 -0.34 -26.25 -7.00
N GLU A 248 0.38 -27.13 -7.69
CA GLU A 248 1.32 -28.04 -7.01
C GLU A 248 2.51 -27.28 -6.41
N GLU A 249 2.92 -26.12 -6.99
CA GLU A 249 4.07 -25.36 -6.49
C GLU A 249 3.85 -23.83 -6.57
N ILE A 250 2.88 -23.32 -5.80
CA ILE A 250 2.58 -21.88 -5.72
C ILE A 250 3.82 -21.02 -5.39
N PRO A 251 4.72 -21.40 -4.45
CA PRO A 251 5.93 -20.61 -4.18
C PRO A 251 6.86 -20.47 -5.38
N GLU A 252 7.05 -21.56 -6.14
CA GLU A 252 7.91 -21.58 -7.32
C GLU A 252 7.30 -20.81 -8.49
N PHE A 253 5.98 -20.92 -8.67
CA PHE A 253 5.24 -20.11 -9.63
C PHE A 253 5.37 -18.60 -9.35
N VAL A 254 5.29 -18.19 -8.09
CA VAL A 254 5.43 -16.78 -7.68
C VAL A 254 6.87 -16.31 -7.82
N ALA A 255 7.85 -17.14 -7.46
CA ALA A 255 9.28 -16.85 -7.60
C ALA A 255 9.70 -16.65 -9.06
N CYS A 256 9.33 -17.60 -9.93
CA CYS A 256 9.77 -17.63 -11.33
C CYS A 256 9.07 -16.58 -12.18
N ASN A 257 7.80 -16.28 -11.92
CA ASN A 257 7.03 -15.34 -12.74
C ASN A 257 7.04 -13.90 -12.19
N LEU A 258 7.56 -13.67 -10.99
CA LEU A 258 7.45 -12.39 -10.25
C LEU A 258 6.00 -11.88 -10.14
N LYS A 259 5.03 -12.79 -10.30
CA LYS A 259 3.59 -12.52 -10.27
C LYS A 259 3.00 -13.19 -9.04
N GLY A 260 2.22 -12.44 -8.28
CA GLY A 260 1.62 -12.88 -7.03
C GLY A 260 1.15 -11.65 -6.26
N ASP A 261 0.25 -11.82 -5.29
CA ASP A 261 -0.03 -10.73 -4.37
C ASP A 261 1.21 -10.43 -3.51
N CYS A 262 1.22 -9.26 -2.88
CA CYS A 262 2.32 -8.85 -2.02
C CYS A 262 2.54 -9.79 -0.82
N GLY A 263 1.55 -10.61 -0.44
CA GLY A 263 1.66 -11.60 0.62
C GLY A 263 2.48 -12.81 0.20
N PHE A 264 2.21 -13.37 -0.98
CA PHE A 264 3.00 -14.47 -1.54
C PHE A 264 4.42 -14.05 -1.92
N GLN A 265 4.59 -12.84 -2.44
CA GLN A 265 5.94 -12.31 -2.67
C GLN A 265 6.72 -12.12 -1.37
N ALA A 266 6.05 -11.77 -0.26
CA ALA A 266 6.70 -11.64 1.05
C ALA A 266 7.26 -12.97 1.57
N LEU A 267 6.63 -14.10 1.25
CA LEU A 267 7.11 -15.44 1.66
C LEU A 267 8.51 -15.76 1.10
N LEU A 268 8.85 -15.26 -0.09
CA LEU A 268 10.19 -15.41 -0.68
C LEU A 268 11.29 -14.70 0.12
N PHE A 269 10.91 -13.75 0.99
CA PHE A 269 11.83 -13.01 1.85
C PHE A 269 11.83 -13.52 3.30
N ILE A 270 11.03 -14.54 3.61
CA ILE A 270 10.88 -15.10 4.97
C ILE A 270 11.79 -16.33 5.18
N THR A 271 12.38 -16.92 4.13
CA THR A 271 13.32 -18.04 4.24
C THR A 271 14.77 -17.60 4.47
#